data_AF-A0A1R4EE53-F1
#
_entry.id   AF-A0A1R4EE53-F1
#
_cell.length_a   1.000
_cell.length_b   1.000
_cell.length_c   1.000
_cell.angle_alpha   90.00
_cell.angle_beta   90.00
_cell.angle_gamma   90.00
#
_symmetry.space_group_name_H-M   'P 1'
#
loop_
_entity.id
_entity.type
_entity.pdbx_description
1 polymer ?
#
loop_
_entity_poly.entity_id
_entity_poly.type
_entity_poly.pdbx_seq_one_letter_code
_entity_poly.pdbx_strand_id
1 'polypeptide(L)'
;MITLPALVQTSRLSSSKLKFLTLSVAAVCCAPLTFSAASAETGDSASVAIDSNNAQQVAVDAFMRCADLKLAAARLACYDKVTAGEEVTVGREKVPLDLAGSVKASFSDFRPTAVFAAEEDEESELAAEAEGVKSPGAPTAVGNERLAKAGVTVDDFAAYTPLSLAYDLDKNSEQGTWTVRPHNPIYLLPAYVQYDPNRHPKTPTQDPNADELIDYQNKYDDRLELKAQISLKTKILEDVFDTNADVWFGYTQQMHWQVYNEEHSRPFRATDYMPEVFITQPVKADLPFNGRLRMLGAGAIHHSNGQSDPWSRSWNRLYLMGGAEWGKLSVIPKIWTHVKEKDSSKSSDNPDITDYYGHGELQALYDFGRGETLSATGRYNFDTEKGALQLDYTLPLSRDVHGFIQLFHGYGESIIDYNEETTAVGVGLSLNDWKGL
;
A
#
# COMPACT_ATOMS: atom_id res chain seq x y z
N MET A 1 -20.39 -80.47 19.95
CA MET A 1 -19.18 -80.85 19.17
C MET A 1 -18.52 -79.53 18.74
N ILE A 2 -17.58 -78.99 19.50
CA ILE A 2 -16.12 -79.26 19.54
C ILE A 2 -15.37 -78.09 18.87
N THR A 3 -14.81 -77.25 19.75
CA THR A 3 -13.50 -76.53 19.74
C THR A 3 -13.17 -75.39 18.75
N LEU A 4 -12.95 -74.21 19.35
CA LEU A 4 -12.02 -73.10 19.02
C LEU A 4 -10.53 -73.58 19.09
N PRO A 5 -9.50 -72.88 18.52
CA PRO A 5 -9.17 -71.48 18.85
C PRO A 5 -8.53 -70.57 17.78
N ALA A 6 -8.29 -69.32 18.18
CA ALA A 6 -7.55 -68.26 17.49
C ALA A 6 -6.02 -68.52 17.48
N LEU A 7 -5.31 -67.94 16.49
CA LEU A 7 -3.88 -67.68 16.60
C LEU A 7 -3.47 -66.34 15.97
N VAL A 8 -2.79 -65.57 16.81
CA VAL A 8 -2.04 -64.35 16.57
C VAL A 8 -0.75 -64.65 15.81
N GLN A 9 -0.30 -63.78 14.90
CA GLN A 9 1.13 -63.48 14.81
C GLN A 9 1.48 -62.10 14.25
N THR A 10 2.30 -61.44 15.04
CA THR A 10 2.97 -60.14 14.94
C THR A 10 4.12 -60.12 13.93
N SER A 11 4.46 -58.95 13.35
CA SER A 11 5.81 -58.36 13.48
C SER A 11 6.02 -56.99 12.79
N ARG A 12 6.36 -56.01 13.65
CA ARG A 12 7.49 -55.02 13.58
C ARG A 12 7.63 -54.03 12.41
N LEU A 13 7.30 -52.77 12.74
CA LEU A 13 8.13 -51.54 12.73
C LEU A 13 9.28 -51.40 11.71
N SER A 14 9.25 -50.29 10.96
CA SER A 14 10.44 -49.45 10.74
C SER A 14 10.05 -47.97 10.74
N SER A 15 10.62 -47.24 11.67
CA SER A 15 10.45 -45.79 11.88
C SER A 15 11.23 -45.01 10.83
N SER A 16 10.56 -44.19 10.02
CA SER A 16 11.23 -43.13 9.25
C SER A 16 11.59 -41.99 10.20
N LYS A 17 12.88 -41.90 10.54
CA LYS A 17 13.45 -40.86 11.39
C LYS A 17 13.31 -39.48 10.74
N LEU A 18 12.59 -38.59 11.43
CA LEU A 18 12.67 -37.14 11.28
C LEU A 18 14.10 -36.70 11.62
N LYS A 19 14.82 -36.08 10.68
CA LYS A 19 16.11 -35.44 10.95
C LYS A 19 15.85 -34.06 11.56
N PHE A 20 15.93 -33.97 12.89
CA PHE A 20 16.16 -32.72 13.60
C PHE A 20 17.60 -32.28 13.35
N LEU A 21 17.79 -31.06 12.81
CA LEU A 21 19.08 -30.40 12.78
C LEU A 21 19.25 -29.63 14.10
N THR A 22 19.74 -30.31 15.13
CA THR A 22 20.32 -29.67 16.31
C THR A 22 21.83 -29.61 16.11
N LEU A 23 22.38 -28.40 15.98
CA LEU A 23 23.82 -28.18 16.09
C LEU A 23 24.09 -27.37 17.36
N SER A 24 24.61 -28.05 18.37
CA SER A 24 25.35 -27.45 19.49
C SER A 24 26.30 -28.50 20.01
N VAL A 25 27.61 -28.28 19.85
CA VAL A 25 28.62 -28.77 20.77
C VAL A 25 29.71 -27.70 20.92
N ALA A 26 30.09 -27.51 22.17
CA ALA A 26 30.91 -26.46 22.73
C ALA A 26 32.41 -26.55 22.43
N ALA A 27 33.03 -25.37 22.53
CA ALA A 27 34.30 -25.04 23.19
C ALA A 27 35.44 -26.06 23.27
N VAL A 28 36.60 -25.70 22.69
CA VAL A 28 37.93 -26.06 23.22
C VAL A 28 38.93 -24.89 23.02
N CYS A 29 39.45 -24.46 24.17
CA CYS A 29 40.76 -23.89 24.50
C CYS A 29 41.28 -22.53 24.00
N CYS A 30 41.51 -21.69 25.02
CA CYS A 30 42.51 -20.66 25.19
C CYS A 30 43.90 -20.93 24.57
N ALA A 31 44.46 -19.90 23.93
CA ALA A 31 45.84 -19.45 24.14
C ALA A 31 45.94 -17.94 23.82
N PRO A 32 46.71 -17.16 24.59
CA PRO A 32 46.72 -15.69 24.52
C PRO A 32 47.66 -15.21 23.41
N LEU A 33 47.19 -14.30 22.55
CA LEU A 33 48.08 -13.54 21.68
C LEU A 33 48.59 -12.31 22.44
N THR A 34 49.85 -12.42 22.81
CA THR A 34 50.72 -11.39 23.36
C THR A 34 50.79 -10.17 22.45
N PHE A 35 50.66 -8.98 23.04
CA PHE A 35 51.10 -7.73 22.45
C PHE A 35 52.58 -7.83 22.05
N SER A 36 52.87 -7.65 20.76
CA SER A 36 54.22 -7.32 20.30
C SER A 36 54.18 -5.89 19.78
N ALA A 37 54.73 -4.97 20.58
CA ALA A 37 55.17 -3.67 20.07
C ALA A 37 56.35 -3.93 19.12
N ALA A 38 56.17 -3.65 17.84
CA ALA A 38 57.25 -3.59 16.87
C ALA A 38 57.44 -2.12 16.45
N SER A 39 58.70 -1.72 16.51
CA SER A 39 59.21 -0.36 16.41
C SER A 39 59.03 0.23 15.01
N ALA A 40 59.12 1.56 14.97
CA ALA A 40 59.14 2.36 13.76
C ALA A 40 60.28 1.94 12.82
N GLU A 41 59.96 1.73 11.55
CA GLU A 41 60.90 1.90 10.45
C GLU A 41 60.41 3.07 9.57
N THR A 42 61.22 4.13 9.58
CA THR A 42 61.19 5.22 8.62
C THR A 42 61.64 4.69 7.26
N GLY A 43 60.79 4.79 6.24
CA GLY A 43 61.10 4.26 4.92
C GLY A 43 60.15 4.71 3.82
N ASP A 44 60.47 5.90 3.32
CA ASP A 44 60.23 6.40 1.96
C ASP A 44 58.83 6.81 1.50
N SER A 45 58.80 8.08 1.11
CA SER A 45 57.71 8.85 0.54
C SER A 45 57.35 8.37 -0.87
N ALA A 46 56.22 7.69 -0.99
CA ALA A 46 55.42 7.71 -2.22
C ALA A 46 54.12 8.46 -1.92
N SER A 47 54.13 9.76 -2.18
CA SER A 47 52.94 10.61 -2.15
C SER A 47 51.98 10.16 -3.25
N VAL A 48 51.07 9.23 -2.94
CA VAL A 48 49.77 9.23 -3.59
C VAL A 48 49.02 10.38 -2.92
N ALA A 49 48.97 11.52 -3.61
CA ALA A 49 48.09 12.61 -3.26
C ALA A 49 46.65 12.12 -3.45
N ILE A 50 46.11 11.40 -2.47
CA ILE A 50 44.68 11.38 -2.24
C ILE A 50 44.39 12.79 -1.77
N ASP A 51 43.65 13.53 -2.59
CA ASP A 51 43.20 14.87 -2.29
C ASP A 51 42.40 14.83 -0.98
N SER A 52 43.08 15.13 0.12
CA SER A 52 42.53 15.06 1.48
C SER A 52 41.34 16.00 1.64
N ASN A 53 41.26 17.06 0.81
CA ASN A 53 40.12 17.95 0.78
C ASN A 53 38.86 17.23 0.26
N ASN A 54 39.01 16.38 -0.75
CA ASN A 54 37.89 15.71 -1.39
C ASN A 54 37.35 14.57 -0.49
N ALA A 55 38.23 13.80 0.15
CA ALA A 55 37.82 12.78 1.13
C ALA A 55 37.16 13.40 2.38
N GLN A 56 37.65 14.56 2.84
CA GLN A 56 37.07 15.30 3.95
C GLN A 56 35.73 15.95 3.58
N GLN A 57 35.59 16.48 2.35
CA GLN A 57 34.32 17.02 1.83
C GLN A 57 33.27 15.93 1.68
N VAL A 58 33.61 14.78 1.09
CA VAL A 58 32.68 13.64 0.96
C VAL A 58 32.20 13.16 2.34
N ALA A 59 33.08 13.12 3.34
CA ALA A 59 32.72 12.74 4.71
C ALA A 59 31.84 13.80 5.41
N VAL A 60 32.10 15.10 5.19
CA VAL A 60 31.29 16.20 5.74
C VAL A 60 29.91 16.24 5.08
N ASP A 61 29.83 16.06 3.76
CA ASP A 61 28.56 16.04 3.03
C ASP A 61 27.70 14.83 3.43
N ALA A 62 28.30 13.65 3.58
CA ALA A 62 27.60 12.47 4.08
C ALA A 62 27.08 12.67 5.52
N PHE A 63 27.87 13.32 6.38
CA PHE A 63 27.47 13.66 7.75
C PHE A 63 26.32 14.68 7.78
N MET A 64 26.34 15.69 6.90
CA MET A 64 25.26 16.67 6.79
C MET A 64 23.96 16.03 6.27
N ARG A 65 24.04 15.16 5.26
CA ARG A 65 22.87 14.40 4.76
C ARG A 65 22.19 13.55 5.84
N CYS A 66 22.95 13.05 6.81
CA CYS A 66 22.36 12.35 7.95
C CYS A 66 21.52 13.29 8.84
N ALA A 67 21.92 14.56 8.99
CA ALA A 67 21.19 15.53 9.81
C ALA A 67 19.77 15.80 9.30
N ASP A 68 19.58 15.69 7.98
CA ASP A 68 18.32 15.94 7.28
C ASP A 68 17.30 14.81 7.45
N LEU A 69 17.73 13.63 7.93
CA LEU A 69 16.84 12.50 8.19
C LEU A 69 15.85 12.83 9.30
N LYS A 70 14.54 12.76 9.02
CA LYS A 70 13.50 13.14 9.99
C LYS A 70 13.36 12.10 11.11
N LEU A 71 13.63 10.82 10.83
CA LEU A 71 13.53 9.76 11.81
C LEU A 71 14.82 9.67 12.66
N ALA A 72 14.73 9.84 13.97
CA ALA A 72 15.88 9.81 14.87
C ALA A 72 16.70 8.51 14.79
N ALA A 73 16.02 7.37 14.61
CA ALA A 73 16.68 6.07 14.43
C ALA A 73 17.42 5.97 13.10
N ALA A 74 16.83 6.47 12.00
CA ALA A 74 17.49 6.50 10.69
C ALA A 74 18.69 7.45 10.72
N ARG A 75 18.54 8.62 11.35
CA ARG A 75 19.61 9.60 11.56
C ARG A 75 20.80 9.00 12.32
N LEU A 76 20.55 8.30 13.42
CA LEU A 76 21.61 7.64 14.19
C LEU A 76 22.30 6.55 13.37
N ALA A 77 21.53 5.66 12.74
CA ALA A 77 22.08 4.60 11.89
C ALA A 77 22.88 5.15 10.70
N CYS A 78 22.45 6.29 10.14
CA CYS A 78 23.16 7.01 9.11
C CYS A 78 24.53 7.51 9.61
N TYR A 79 24.58 8.16 10.77
CA TYR A 79 25.85 8.57 11.38
C TYR A 79 26.77 7.38 11.66
N ASP A 80 26.24 6.28 12.17
CA ASP A 80 27.02 5.06 12.41
C ASP A 80 27.66 4.56 11.10
N LYS A 81 26.91 4.54 9.99
CA LYS A 81 27.43 4.18 8.66
C LYS A 81 28.49 5.16 8.13
N VAL A 82 28.27 6.47 8.28
CA VAL A 82 29.29 7.49 7.92
C VAL A 82 30.58 7.21 8.68
N THR A 83 30.49 6.92 9.98
CA THR A 83 31.68 6.65 10.82
C THR A 83 32.36 5.32 10.50
N ALA A 84 31.60 4.33 10.01
CA ALA A 84 32.13 3.05 9.54
C ALA A 84 32.75 3.11 8.13
N GLY A 85 32.64 4.26 7.44
CA GLY A 85 33.06 4.40 6.04
C GLY A 85 32.19 3.62 5.06
N GLU A 86 30.97 3.25 5.48
CA GLU A 86 29.98 2.61 4.62
C GLU A 86 29.25 3.66 3.77
N GLU A 87 28.83 3.28 2.57
CA GLU A 87 28.05 4.16 1.71
C GLU A 87 26.67 4.43 2.33
N VAL A 88 26.34 5.72 2.43
CA VAL A 88 25.13 6.18 3.10
C VAL A 88 24.05 6.48 2.07
N THR A 89 23.06 5.59 1.98
CA THR A 89 21.84 5.81 1.22
C THR A 89 20.79 6.49 2.11
N VAL A 90 20.86 7.81 2.21
CA VAL A 90 19.78 8.64 2.78
C VAL A 90 18.65 8.68 1.74
N GLY A 91 17.40 8.47 2.16
CA GLY A 91 16.21 8.31 1.30
C GLY A 91 16.34 9.00 -0.06
N ARG A 92 16.43 8.21 -1.12
CA ARG A 92 16.84 8.69 -2.45
C ARG A 92 15.75 9.59 -3.03
N GLU A 93 16.13 10.81 -3.39
CA GLU A 93 15.27 11.70 -4.15
C GLU A 93 14.98 11.08 -5.52
N LYS A 94 13.74 11.26 -5.96
CA LYS A 94 13.25 10.72 -7.21
C LYS A 94 13.08 11.83 -8.21
N VAL A 95 13.51 11.56 -9.43
CA VAL A 95 13.23 12.43 -10.55
C VAL A 95 12.11 11.78 -11.36
N PRO A 96 10.94 12.43 -11.51
CA PRO A 96 9.85 11.86 -12.29
C PRO A 96 10.24 11.77 -13.77
N LEU A 97 9.67 10.81 -14.49
CA LEU A 97 9.83 10.75 -15.95
C LEU A 97 9.04 11.87 -16.62
N ASP A 98 9.68 12.63 -17.52
CA ASP A 98 8.95 13.45 -18.49
C ASP A 98 8.27 12.52 -19.47
N LEU A 99 6.94 12.41 -19.35
CA LEU A 99 6.16 11.47 -20.16
C LEU A 99 6.19 11.85 -21.64
N ALA A 100 6.11 13.15 -21.96
CA ALA A 100 6.12 13.63 -23.33
C ALA A 100 7.49 13.43 -23.99
N GLY A 101 8.56 13.76 -23.26
CA GLY A 101 9.94 13.52 -23.66
C GLY A 101 10.22 12.02 -23.87
N SER A 102 9.81 11.17 -22.93
CA SER A 102 10.02 9.72 -22.98
C SER A 102 9.31 9.07 -24.17
N VAL A 103 8.06 9.45 -24.42
CA VAL A 103 7.29 8.94 -25.57
C VAL A 103 7.94 9.39 -26.88
N LYS A 104 8.28 10.68 -27.02
CA LYS A 104 8.92 11.22 -28.22
C LYS A 104 10.26 10.55 -28.50
N ALA A 105 11.11 10.38 -27.49
CA ALA A 105 12.40 9.71 -27.61
C ALA A 105 12.22 8.24 -27.99
N SER A 106 11.26 7.54 -27.36
CA SER A 106 11.02 6.13 -27.65
C SER A 106 10.58 5.88 -29.10
N PHE A 107 9.71 6.75 -29.63
CA PHE A 107 9.29 6.69 -31.04
C PHE A 107 10.42 7.09 -32.01
N SER A 108 11.29 8.02 -31.63
CA SER A 108 12.41 8.45 -32.48
C SER A 108 13.50 7.38 -32.57
N ASP A 109 13.80 6.71 -31.45
CA ASP A 109 14.86 5.72 -31.35
C ASP A 109 14.40 4.28 -31.66
N PHE A 110 13.09 4.07 -31.87
CA PHE A 110 12.45 2.75 -32.04
C PHE A 110 12.79 1.76 -30.91
N ARG A 111 13.03 2.27 -29.70
CA ARG A 111 13.28 1.47 -28.49
C ARG A 111 12.75 2.23 -27.27
N PRO A 112 12.39 1.55 -26.17
CA PRO A 112 11.98 2.25 -24.94
C PRO A 112 13.13 3.12 -24.42
N THR A 113 12.93 4.44 -24.42
CA THR A 113 13.88 5.45 -23.94
C THR A 113 13.20 6.28 -22.86
N ALA A 114 13.69 6.17 -21.62
CA ALA A 114 13.23 6.98 -20.48
C ALA A 114 13.92 8.35 -20.51
N VAL A 115 13.12 9.42 -20.41
CA VAL A 115 13.58 10.81 -20.26
C VAL A 115 13.07 11.32 -18.92
N PHE A 116 13.97 11.76 -18.06
CA PHE A 116 13.64 12.33 -16.76
C PHE A 116 13.35 13.82 -16.90
N ALA A 117 12.41 14.34 -16.10
CA ALA A 117 12.17 15.77 -16.01
C ALA A 117 13.46 16.46 -15.57
N ALA A 118 13.84 17.55 -16.23
CA ALA A 118 14.90 18.40 -15.73
C ALA A 118 14.45 18.99 -14.38
N GLU A 119 15.37 19.12 -13.43
CA GLU A 119 15.22 20.03 -12.31
C GLU A 119 15.14 21.44 -12.89
N GLU A 120 13.93 21.86 -13.25
CA GLU A 120 13.65 23.28 -13.39
C GLU A 120 13.72 23.85 -11.98
N ASP A 121 14.69 24.74 -11.74
CA ASP A 121 14.67 25.67 -10.62
C ASP A 121 13.38 26.50 -10.75
N GLU A 122 12.23 25.94 -10.39
CA GLU A 122 10.92 26.62 -10.35
C GLU A 122 10.87 27.53 -9.12
N GLU A 123 11.82 28.47 -9.06
CA GLU A 123 11.65 29.70 -8.32
C GLU A 123 10.47 30.45 -8.97
N SER A 124 9.29 30.44 -8.33
CA SER A 124 8.30 31.54 -8.30
C SER A 124 6.85 31.40 -8.79
N GLU A 125 6.23 30.23 -9.02
CA GLU A 125 4.79 30.23 -9.41
C GLU A 125 3.77 29.57 -8.45
N LEU A 126 4.19 28.81 -7.44
CA LEU A 126 3.25 28.28 -6.40
C LEU A 126 3.04 29.22 -5.19
N ALA A 127 3.79 30.32 -5.10
CA ALA A 127 3.69 31.27 -4.00
C ALA A 127 2.49 32.24 -4.11
N ALA A 128 1.81 32.30 -5.26
CA ALA A 128 0.76 33.30 -5.51
C ALA A 128 -0.63 32.92 -4.96
N GLU A 129 -0.88 31.66 -4.59
CA GLU A 129 -2.19 31.23 -4.08
C GLU A 129 -2.27 31.09 -2.55
N ALA A 130 -1.19 31.42 -1.82
CA ALA A 130 -1.16 31.43 -0.36
C ALA A 130 -1.63 32.75 0.29
N GLU A 131 -2.08 33.73 -0.51
CA GLU A 131 -2.64 35.00 -0.03
C GLU A 131 -4.11 34.81 0.40
N GLY A 132 -4.36 34.19 1.56
CA GLY A 132 -5.74 34.16 2.07
C GLY A 132 -6.05 33.47 3.40
N VAL A 133 -5.18 32.60 3.91
CA VAL A 133 -5.47 31.89 5.17
C VAL A 133 -4.35 32.11 6.17
N LYS A 134 -4.56 33.06 7.09
CA LYS A 134 -3.73 33.19 8.30
C LYS A 134 -3.99 31.99 9.21
N SER A 135 -3.23 30.92 9.01
CA SER A 135 -3.04 29.89 10.03
C SER A 135 -2.20 30.47 11.18
N PRO A 136 -2.53 30.23 12.45
CA PRO A 136 -1.67 30.62 13.56
C PRO A 136 -0.42 29.75 13.53
N GLY A 137 0.67 30.30 12.97
CA GLY A 137 1.95 29.60 12.79
C GLY A 137 2.65 29.83 11.44
N ALA A 138 2.02 30.54 10.49
CA ALA A 138 2.70 30.88 9.23
C ALA A 138 3.94 31.76 9.49
N PRO A 139 5.14 31.40 8.98
CA PRO A 139 6.35 32.18 9.16
C PRO A 139 6.19 33.60 8.60
N THR A 140 6.66 34.60 9.34
CA THR A 140 6.74 35.98 8.84
C THR A 140 7.88 36.09 7.82
N ALA A 141 7.86 37.11 6.96
CA ALA A 141 8.93 37.37 5.97
C ALA A 141 10.36 37.42 6.57
N VAL A 142 10.48 37.73 7.87
CA VAL A 142 11.74 37.72 8.63
C VAL A 142 12.18 36.30 9.03
N GLY A 143 11.24 35.37 9.19
CA GLY A 143 11.52 33.95 9.43
C GLY A 143 12.14 33.26 8.21
N ASN A 144 11.67 33.61 7.02
CA ASN A 144 12.13 33.03 5.76
C ASN A 144 13.61 33.36 5.47
N GLU A 145 14.07 34.56 5.84
CA GLU A 145 15.46 34.99 5.61
C GLU A 145 16.48 34.25 6.51
N ARG A 146 16.05 33.79 7.69
CA ARG A 146 16.89 32.98 8.59
C ARG A 146 16.92 31.50 8.20
N LEU A 147 15.80 30.98 7.69
CA LEU A 147 15.69 29.61 7.17
C LEU A 147 16.49 29.45 5.87
N ALA A 148 16.39 30.41 4.96
CA ALA A 148 17.17 30.43 3.70
C ALA A 148 18.69 30.49 3.95
N LYS A 149 19.16 31.23 4.96
CA LYS A 149 20.58 31.26 5.36
C LYS A 149 21.08 29.94 5.98
N ALA A 150 20.17 29.09 6.45
CA ALA A 150 20.49 27.76 6.96
C ALA A 150 20.41 26.68 5.87
N GLY A 151 20.17 27.07 4.61
CA GLY A 151 19.99 26.14 3.49
C GLY A 151 18.60 25.48 3.45
N VAL A 152 17.65 25.98 4.26
CA VAL A 152 16.30 25.41 4.35
C VAL A 152 15.37 26.18 3.42
N THR A 153 14.85 25.54 2.38
CA THR A 153 13.94 26.12 1.39
C THR A 153 12.48 25.94 1.80
N VAL A 154 11.56 26.60 1.10
CA VAL A 154 10.12 26.38 1.29
C VAL A 154 9.74 24.94 0.90
N ASP A 155 10.50 24.31 0.00
CA ASP A 155 10.30 22.92 -0.42
C ASP A 155 10.61 21.90 0.67
N ASP A 156 11.51 22.23 1.61
CA ASP A 156 11.75 21.40 2.81
C ASP A 156 10.52 21.32 3.74
N PHE A 157 9.62 22.29 3.61
CA PHE A 157 8.36 22.41 4.36
C PHE A 157 7.11 22.28 3.49
N ALA A 158 7.26 22.15 2.16
CA ALA A 158 6.13 21.90 1.28
C ALA A 158 5.53 20.56 1.70
N ALA A 159 4.25 20.57 2.10
CA ALA A 159 3.56 19.35 2.44
C ALA A 159 3.56 18.47 1.18
N TYR A 160 4.19 17.29 1.25
CA TYR A 160 4.11 16.29 0.21
C TYR A 160 2.64 16.10 -0.17
N THR A 161 2.39 15.99 -1.47
CA THR A 161 1.03 15.81 -1.96
C THR A 161 0.46 14.46 -1.50
N PRO A 162 -0.87 14.30 -1.41
CA PRO A 162 -1.49 13.03 -1.03
C PRO A 162 -0.93 11.82 -1.80
N LEU A 163 -0.72 11.93 -3.11
CA LEU A 163 -0.16 10.83 -3.90
C LEU A 163 1.31 10.57 -3.58
N SER A 164 2.09 11.62 -3.31
CA SER A 164 3.48 11.47 -2.90
C SER A 164 3.61 10.77 -1.55
N LEU A 165 2.75 11.12 -0.59
CA LEU A 165 2.69 10.45 0.71
C LEU A 165 2.26 8.99 0.60
N ALA A 166 1.29 8.72 -0.27
CA ALA A 166 0.80 7.37 -0.47
C ALA A 166 1.83 6.48 -1.18
N TYR A 167 2.58 6.98 -2.16
CA TYR A 167 3.38 6.15 -3.07
C TYR A 167 4.87 6.53 -3.15
N ASP A 168 5.36 7.36 -2.23
CA ASP A 168 6.77 7.82 -2.19
C ASP A 168 7.23 8.32 -3.57
N LEU A 169 6.46 9.23 -4.18
CA LEU A 169 6.67 9.64 -5.57
C LEU A 169 7.85 10.61 -5.73
N ASP A 170 8.11 11.45 -4.72
CA ASP A 170 9.20 12.45 -4.75
C ASP A 170 10.47 11.94 -4.03
N LYS A 171 10.32 11.06 -3.03
CA LYS A 171 11.44 10.55 -2.24
C LYS A 171 11.13 9.16 -1.69
N ASN A 172 12.09 8.23 -1.78
CA ASN A 172 11.97 6.93 -1.11
C ASN A 172 11.95 7.11 0.41
N SER A 173 11.11 6.33 1.09
CA SER A 173 11.04 6.32 2.56
C SER A 173 12.40 6.00 3.18
N GLU A 174 12.76 6.76 4.22
CA GLU A 174 13.96 6.49 5.02
C GLU A 174 13.90 5.13 5.74
N GLN A 175 12.70 4.54 5.85
CA GLN A 175 12.49 3.22 6.44
C GLN A 175 12.86 2.08 5.47
N GLY A 176 13.02 2.39 4.18
CA GLY A 176 13.39 1.43 3.14
C GLY A 176 12.31 0.38 2.81
N THR A 177 12.74 -0.67 2.12
CA THR A 177 11.90 -1.81 1.72
C THR A 177 11.50 -2.69 2.91
N TRP A 178 10.46 -3.50 2.72
CA TRP A 178 9.92 -4.44 3.72
C TRP A 178 9.40 -3.79 5.02
N THR A 179 9.24 -2.47 5.02
CA THR A 179 8.52 -1.76 6.08
C THR A 179 7.03 -1.68 5.77
N VAL A 180 6.19 -2.03 6.75
CA VAL A 180 4.73 -2.03 6.61
C VAL A 180 4.19 -0.62 6.79
N ARG A 181 3.32 -0.21 5.87
CA ARG A 181 2.64 1.11 5.87
C ARG A 181 1.16 0.91 5.50
N PRO A 182 0.26 1.85 5.87
CA PRO A 182 -1.12 1.78 5.43
C PRO A 182 -1.24 1.81 3.90
N HIS A 183 -2.19 1.06 3.35
CA HIS A 183 -2.45 1.01 1.91
C HIS A 183 -3.75 1.72 1.54
N ASN A 184 -4.88 1.19 2.01
CA ASN A 184 -6.20 1.82 1.99
C ASN A 184 -6.58 2.24 3.44
N PRO A 185 -7.71 2.93 3.67
CA PRO A 185 -8.14 3.28 5.02
C PRO A 185 -8.24 2.06 5.94
N ILE A 186 -7.58 2.11 7.10
CA ILE A 186 -7.74 1.13 8.18
C ILE A 186 -8.80 1.68 9.13
N TYR A 187 -9.93 0.99 9.23
CA TYR A 187 -11.07 1.47 10.00
C TYR A 187 -11.81 0.37 10.75
N LEU A 188 -12.56 0.82 11.75
CA LEU A 188 -13.55 0.05 12.49
C LEU A 188 -14.84 0.88 12.55
N LEU A 189 -15.93 0.34 12.04
CA LEU A 189 -17.27 0.92 12.03
C LEU A 189 -18.16 0.04 12.91
N PRO A 190 -18.29 0.32 14.22
CA PRO A 190 -19.14 -0.47 15.12
C PRO A 190 -20.60 -0.42 14.73
N ALA A 191 -21.05 0.68 14.13
CA ALA A 191 -22.41 0.83 13.61
C ALA A 191 -22.36 0.95 12.09
N TYR A 192 -22.57 -0.18 11.41
CA TYR A 192 -22.73 -0.26 9.97
C TYR A 192 -24.11 -0.83 9.63
N VAL A 193 -25.02 0.01 9.15
CA VAL A 193 -26.41 -0.37 8.88
C VAL A 193 -26.60 -0.57 7.39
N GLN A 194 -26.95 -1.78 6.99
CA GLN A 194 -27.40 -2.11 5.65
C GLN A 194 -28.93 -2.03 5.55
N TYR A 195 -29.44 -1.27 4.59
CA TYR A 195 -30.88 -1.12 4.40
C TYR A 195 -31.53 -2.39 3.87
N ASP A 196 -30.87 -3.05 2.91
CA ASP A 196 -31.29 -4.32 2.34
C ASP A 196 -30.10 -5.31 2.35
N PRO A 197 -29.96 -6.11 3.42
CA PRO A 197 -28.91 -7.12 3.48
C PRO A 197 -29.25 -8.30 2.57
N ASN A 198 -28.24 -8.82 1.87
CA ASN A 198 -28.39 -9.98 1.00
C ASN A 198 -28.72 -11.24 1.80
N ARG A 199 -29.96 -11.73 1.65
CA ARG A 199 -30.45 -12.96 2.32
C ARG A 199 -30.33 -14.21 1.45
N HIS A 200 -30.06 -14.05 0.16
CA HIS A 200 -30.09 -15.14 -0.81
C HIS A 200 -28.89 -15.08 -1.77
N PRO A 201 -27.64 -15.09 -1.27
CA PRO A 201 -26.49 -14.99 -2.14
C PRO A 201 -26.38 -16.22 -3.04
N LYS A 202 -26.36 -15.99 -4.34
CA LYS A 202 -26.21 -17.03 -5.37
C LYS A 202 -25.50 -16.47 -6.58
N THR A 203 -24.97 -17.34 -7.44
CA THR A 203 -24.38 -16.97 -8.73
C THR A 203 -24.90 -17.90 -9.82
N PRO A 204 -24.63 -17.62 -11.11
CA PRO A 204 -24.99 -18.55 -12.20
C PRO A 204 -24.42 -19.97 -12.05
N THR A 205 -23.37 -20.13 -11.24
CA THR A 205 -22.59 -21.37 -11.07
C THR A 205 -22.60 -21.90 -9.64
N GLN A 206 -23.05 -21.09 -8.68
CA GLN A 206 -23.14 -21.41 -7.26
C GLN A 206 -24.58 -21.20 -6.81
N ASP A 207 -25.36 -22.28 -6.83
CA ASP A 207 -26.81 -22.27 -6.54
C ASP A 207 -27.07 -23.10 -5.27
N PRO A 208 -27.15 -22.46 -4.10
CA PRO A 208 -27.46 -23.15 -2.85
C PRO A 208 -28.88 -23.71 -2.89
N ASN A 209 -29.09 -24.86 -2.24
CA ASN A 209 -30.42 -25.44 -2.10
C ASN A 209 -31.29 -24.64 -1.10
N ALA A 210 -32.58 -24.96 -1.05
CA ALA A 210 -33.53 -24.22 -0.20
C ALA A 210 -33.16 -24.26 1.30
N ASP A 211 -32.68 -25.40 1.81
CA ASP A 211 -32.30 -25.53 3.23
C ASP A 211 -31.05 -24.69 3.54
N GLU A 212 -30.08 -24.66 2.61
CA GLU A 212 -28.88 -23.82 2.71
C GLU A 212 -29.22 -22.32 2.72
N LEU A 213 -30.15 -21.89 1.87
CA LEU A 213 -30.62 -20.50 1.85
C LEU A 213 -31.36 -20.12 3.13
N ILE A 214 -32.21 -21.01 3.65
CA ILE A 214 -32.93 -20.79 4.92
C ILE A 214 -31.93 -20.68 6.08
N ASP A 215 -30.93 -21.57 6.15
CA ASP A 215 -29.87 -21.50 7.16
C ASP A 215 -29.08 -20.20 7.07
N TYR A 216 -28.66 -19.81 5.85
CA TYR A 216 -27.97 -18.55 5.61
C TYR A 216 -28.80 -17.34 6.06
N GLN A 217 -30.06 -17.28 5.63
CA GLN A 217 -30.95 -16.17 5.96
C GLN A 217 -31.14 -16.05 7.47
N ASN A 218 -31.42 -17.15 8.18
CA ASN A 218 -31.60 -17.11 9.63
C ASN A 218 -30.34 -16.60 10.33
N LYS A 219 -29.16 -17.05 9.87
CA LYS A 219 -27.88 -16.69 10.45
C LYS A 219 -27.45 -15.24 10.20
N TYR A 220 -27.91 -14.61 9.12
CA TYR A 220 -27.39 -13.33 8.61
C TYR A 220 -28.48 -12.28 8.32
N ASP A 221 -29.59 -12.27 9.08
CA ASP A 221 -30.72 -11.35 8.85
C ASP A 221 -30.53 -9.93 9.43
N ASP A 222 -29.64 -9.73 10.42
CA ASP A 222 -29.57 -8.42 11.07
C ASP A 222 -28.98 -7.37 10.13
N ARG A 223 -29.62 -6.21 10.14
CA ARG A 223 -29.21 -5.04 9.35
C ARG A 223 -28.00 -4.30 9.92
N LEU A 224 -27.76 -4.44 11.22
CA LEU A 224 -26.69 -3.74 11.93
C LEU A 224 -25.51 -4.69 12.11
N GLU A 225 -24.39 -4.34 11.50
CA GLU A 225 -23.14 -5.06 11.60
C GLU A 225 -22.02 -4.15 12.10
N LEU A 226 -20.94 -4.78 12.54
CA LEU A 226 -19.64 -4.13 12.63
C LEU A 226 -18.89 -4.37 11.32
N LYS A 227 -18.48 -3.29 10.66
CA LYS A 227 -17.62 -3.36 9.47
C LYS A 227 -16.20 -2.95 9.83
N ALA A 228 -15.20 -3.68 9.34
CA ALA A 228 -13.80 -3.36 9.58
C ALA A 228 -12.98 -3.55 8.31
N GLN A 229 -11.91 -2.77 8.16
CA GLN A 229 -10.93 -2.96 7.11
C GLN A 229 -9.52 -2.85 7.69
N ILE A 230 -8.67 -3.82 7.33
CA ILE A 230 -7.23 -3.77 7.55
C ILE A 230 -6.59 -3.71 6.17
N SER A 231 -5.70 -2.75 5.95
CA SER A 231 -5.06 -2.58 4.66
C SER A 231 -3.63 -2.10 4.80
N LEU A 232 -2.70 -2.93 4.32
CA LEU A 232 -1.28 -2.76 4.51
C LEU A 232 -0.57 -2.91 3.17
N LYS A 233 0.51 -2.16 2.99
CA LYS A 233 1.46 -2.34 1.88
C LYS A 233 2.89 -2.24 2.35
N THR A 234 3.78 -2.76 1.53
CA THR A 234 5.22 -2.59 1.67
C THR A 234 5.88 -2.51 0.32
N LYS A 235 6.96 -1.73 0.20
CA LYS A 235 7.82 -1.81 -0.98
C LYS A 235 8.67 -3.06 -0.90
N ILE A 236 8.66 -3.83 -1.97
CA ILE A 236 9.51 -5.03 -2.11
C ILE A 236 10.74 -4.74 -2.97
N LEU A 237 10.65 -3.77 -3.89
CA LEU A 237 11.75 -3.28 -4.72
C LEU A 237 11.60 -1.77 -4.92
N GLU A 238 12.72 -1.04 -4.95
CA GLU A 238 12.79 0.39 -5.22
C GLU A 238 13.64 0.64 -6.47
N ASP A 239 13.34 1.71 -7.19
CA ASP A 239 14.09 2.20 -8.34
C ASP A 239 14.42 1.12 -9.40
N VAL A 240 13.41 0.34 -9.80
CA VAL A 240 13.57 -0.75 -10.78
C VAL A 240 13.67 -0.21 -12.21
N PHE A 241 14.28 -1.00 -13.11
CA PHE A 241 14.41 -0.71 -14.55
C PHE A 241 15.22 0.56 -14.89
N ASP A 242 16.18 0.92 -14.03
CA ASP A 242 16.94 2.17 -14.15
C ASP A 242 16.04 3.42 -14.16
N THR A 243 14.84 3.31 -13.58
CA THR A 243 13.92 4.41 -13.33
C THR A 243 13.63 4.52 -11.83
N ASN A 244 12.82 5.50 -11.43
CA ASN A 244 12.33 5.62 -10.06
C ASN A 244 11.04 4.83 -9.77
N ALA A 245 10.80 3.76 -10.54
CA ALA A 245 9.66 2.90 -10.33
C ALA A 245 9.84 2.01 -9.09
N ASP A 246 8.78 1.86 -8.30
CA ASP A 246 8.76 1.01 -7.12
C ASP A 246 7.77 -0.14 -7.28
N VAL A 247 8.14 -1.31 -6.77
CA VAL A 247 7.26 -2.48 -6.69
C VAL A 247 6.77 -2.65 -5.27
N TRP A 248 5.46 -2.81 -5.15
CA TRP A 248 4.73 -2.91 -3.91
C TRP A 248 4.04 -4.27 -3.80
N PHE A 249 3.97 -4.76 -2.57
CA PHE A 249 3.02 -5.79 -2.17
C PHE A 249 1.97 -5.14 -1.27
N GLY A 250 0.70 -5.36 -1.59
CA GLY A 250 -0.46 -4.87 -0.85
C GLY A 250 -1.32 -6.03 -0.34
N TYR A 251 -1.97 -5.83 0.79
CA TYR A 251 -2.98 -6.73 1.33
C TYR A 251 -4.09 -5.91 1.97
N THR A 252 -5.31 -6.10 1.48
CA THR A 252 -6.52 -5.55 2.08
C THR A 252 -7.44 -6.68 2.52
N GLN A 253 -8.00 -6.55 3.71
CA GLN A 253 -9.04 -7.43 4.22
C GLN A 253 -10.21 -6.61 4.71
N GLN A 254 -11.40 -6.83 4.14
CA GLN A 254 -12.64 -6.24 4.59
C GLN A 254 -13.47 -7.29 5.33
N MET A 255 -14.09 -6.92 6.44
CA MET A 255 -14.89 -7.83 7.28
C MET A 255 -16.22 -7.21 7.63
N HIS A 256 -17.27 -8.02 7.54
CA HIS A 256 -18.64 -7.73 7.98
C HIS A 256 -19.03 -8.72 9.07
N TRP A 257 -19.25 -8.19 10.26
CA TRP A 257 -19.44 -8.99 11.47
C TRP A 257 -20.81 -8.71 12.09
N GLN A 258 -21.64 -9.74 12.18
CA GLN A 258 -22.90 -9.73 12.91
C GLN A 258 -22.67 -9.74 14.43
N VAL A 259 -21.90 -8.78 14.95
CA VAL A 259 -21.47 -8.73 16.35
C VAL A 259 -22.65 -8.60 17.33
N TYR A 260 -23.81 -8.15 16.85
CA TYR A 260 -25.03 -7.98 17.62
C TYR A 260 -25.97 -9.21 17.57
N ASN A 261 -25.70 -10.18 16.68
CA ASN A 261 -26.51 -11.38 16.53
C ASN A 261 -26.18 -12.43 17.60
N GLU A 262 -26.76 -12.28 18.79
CA GLU A 262 -26.51 -13.21 19.89
C GLU A 262 -27.10 -14.61 19.63
N GLU A 263 -28.22 -14.68 18.90
CA GLU A 263 -28.94 -15.93 18.58
C GLU A 263 -28.05 -16.91 17.79
N HIS A 264 -27.24 -16.39 16.87
CA HIS A 264 -26.36 -17.19 16.01
C HIS A 264 -24.87 -17.10 16.41
N SER A 265 -24.58 -16.75 17.67
CA SER A 265 -23.20 -16.66 18.21
C SER A 265 -22.30 -15.65 17.48
N ARG A 266 -22.89 -14.55 17.00
CA ARG A 266 -22.21 -13.39 16.44
C ARG A 266 -21.26 -13.73 15.28
N PRO A 267 -21.76 -14.30 14.17
CA PRO A 267 -20.92 -14.81 13.09
C PRO A 267 -20.39 -13.69 12.19
N PHE A 268 -19.24 -13.91 11.54
CA PHE A 268 -18.87 -13.09 10.37
C PHE A 268 -19.78 -13.47 9.19
N ARG A 269 -20.40 -12.47 8.56
CA ARG A 269 -21.23 -12.64 7.35
C ARG A 269 -20.38 -12.65 6.10
N ALA A 270 -19.48 -11.68 5.99
CA ALA A 270 -18.56 -11.58 4.86
C ALA A 270 -17.13 -11.27 5.32
N THR A 271 -16.16 -11.84 4.62
CA THR A 271 -14.75 -11.48 4.76
C THR A 271 -14.13 -11.56 3.38
N ASP A 272 -13.52 -10.48 2.93
CA ASP A 272 -12.92 -10.37 1.62
C ASP A 272 -11.40 -10.27 1.79
N TYR A 273 -10.66 -11.08 1.06
CA TYR A 273 -9.20 -11.13 1.03
C TYR A 273 -8.71 -10.59 -0.31
N MET A 274 -7.91 -9.53 -0.27
CA MET A 274 -7.44 -8.80 -1.45
C MET A 274 -5.92 -8.57 -1.43
N PRO A 275 -5.10 -9.62 -1.67
CA PRO A 275 -3.68 -9.44 -1.92
C PRO A 275 -3.44 -8.89 -3.33
N GLU A 276 -2.48 -7.97 -3.45
CA GLU A 276 -2.03 -7.42 -4.73
C GLU A 276 -0.52 -7.22 -4.81
N VAL A 277 0.00 -7.23 -6.03
CA VAL A 277 1.36 -6.79 -6.36
C VAL A 277 1.25 -5.77 -7.46
N PHE A 278 1.91 -4.62 -7.30
CA PHE A 278 1.82 -3.54 -8.27
C PHE A 278 3.09 -2.73 -8.36
N ILE A 279 3.28 -2.07 -9.50
CA ILE A 279 4.38 -1.17 -9.76
C ILE A 279 3.85 0.25 -9.95
N THR A 280 4.55 1.23 -9.40
CA THR A 280 4.27 2.66 -9.59
C THR A 280 5.49 3.35 -10.17
N GLN A 281 5.28 4.09 -11.25
CA GLN A 281 6.28 4.95 -11.90
C GLN A 281 5.89 6.42 -11.68
N PRO A 282 6.69 7.20 -10.94
CA PRO A 282 6.54 8.64 -10.90
C PRO A 282 6.73 9.24 -12.30
N VAL A 283 5.83 10.12 -12.71
CA VAL A 283 5.85 10.83 -13.99
C VAL A 283 5.48 12.30 -13.80
N LYS A 284 5.95 13.18 -14.69
CA LYS A 284 5.53 14.59 -14.80
C LYS A 284 4.83 14.75 -16.15
N ALA A 285 3.56 15.17 -16.13
CA ALA A 285 2.85 15.65 -17.30
C ALA A 285 1.72 16.61 -16.89
N ASP A 286 1.58 17.72 -17.60
CA ASP A 286 0.50 18.68 -17.36
C ASP A 286 -0.82 18.17 -17.95
N LEU A 287 -1.89 18.36 -17.19
CA LEU A 287 -3.27 18.05 -17.56
C LEU A 287 -4.09 19.34 -17.62
N PRO A 288 -5.24 19.34 -18.33
CA PRO A 288 -6.14 20.48 -18.35
C PRO A 288 -6.53 20.96 -16.94
N PHE A 289 -6.87 22.25 -16.84
CA PHE A 289 -7.32 22.89 -15.60
C PHE A 289 -6.28 22.88 -14.46
N ASN A 290 -4.99 23.03 -14.79
CA ASN A 290 -3.87 23.00 -13.85
C ASN A 290 -3.73 21.65 -13.12
N GLY A 291 -4.14 20.57 -13.78
CA GLY A 291 -3.92 19.22 -13.28
C GLY A 291 -2.50 18.77 -13.54
N ARG A 292 -1.98 17.90 -12.69
CA ARG A 292 -0.66 17.27 -12.87
C ARG A 292 -0.82 15.77 -12.78
N LEU A 293 -0.40 15.04 -13.80
CA LEU A 293 -0.21 13.60 -13.71
C LEU A 293 1.07 13.35 -12.92
N ARG A 294 0.97 12.54 -11.86
CA ARG A 294 2.04 12.29 -10.89
C ARG A 294 2.57 10.86 -10.93
N MET A 295 1.71 9.91 -11.30
CA MET A 295 2.13 8.50 -11.41
C MET A 295 1.35 7.74 -12.47
N LEU A 296 2.01 6.73 -13.04
CA LEU A 296 1.39 5.62 -13.75
C LEU A 296 1.70 4.32 -13.01
N GLY A 297 0.83 3.33 -13.12
CA GLY A 297 1.05 2.05 -12.47
C GLY A 297 0.32 0.90 -13.15
N ALA A 298 0.76 -0.30 -12.79
CA ALA A 298 0.14 -1.55 -13.22
C ALA A 298 0.21 -2.57 -12.08
N GLY A 299 -0.75 -3.48 -12.02
CA GLY A 299 -0.74 -4.49 -10.96
C GLY A 299 -1.62 -5.69 -11.24
N ALA A 300 -1.49 -6.66 -10.35
CA ALA A 300 -2.30 -7.86 -10.31
C ALA A 300 -2.91 -7.98 -8.91
N ILE A 301 -4.23 -8.21 -8.84
CA ILE A 301 -4.98 -8.36 -7.60
C ILE A 301 -5.82 -9.62 -7.65
N HIS A 302 -5.74 -10.41 -6.59
CA HIS A 302 -6.69 -11.48 -6.31
C HIS A 302 -7.73 -10.96 -5.33
N HIS A 303 -9.00 -11.34 -5.49
CA HIS A 303 -10.07 -10.98 -4.55
C HIS A 303 -10.97 -12.18 -4.36
N SER A 304 -11.08 -12.66 -3.13
CA SER A 304 -11.93 -13.80 -2.77
C SER A 304 -12.49 -13.67 -1.37
N ASN A 305 -13.45 -14.52 -1.00
CA ASN A 305 -14.00 -14.57 0.35
C ASN A 305 -13.51 -15.74 1.20
N GLY A 306 -12.65 -16.62 0.64
CA GLY A 306 -12.13 -17.80 1.34
C GLY A 306 -13.19 -18.84 1.76
N GLN A 307 -14.40 -18.79 1.19
CA GLN A 307 -15.48 -19.73 1.48
C GLN A 307 -15.41 -20.97 0.57
N SER A 308 -16.16 -22.02 0.93
CA SER A 308 -16.40 -23.19 0.06
C SER A 308 -17.71 -23.03 -0.70
N ASP A 309 -17.91 -23.82 -1.76
CA ASP A 309 -19.18 -23.94 -2.47
C ASP A 309 -20.33 -24.25 -1.48
N PRO A 310 -21.53 -23.65 -1.62
CA PRO A 310 -21.95 -22.71 -2.67
C PRO A 310 -21.68 -21.22 -2.35
N TRP A 311 -21.02 -20.92 -1.23
CA TRP A 311 -20.75 -19.54 -0.80
C TRP A 311 -19.43 -18.98 -1.34
N SER A 312 -18.63 -19.80 -2.03
CA SER A 312 -17.35 -19.39 -2.63
C SER A 312 -17.56 -18.25 -3.62
N ARG A 313 -16.72 -17.21 -3.51
CA ARG A 313 -16.61 -16.13 -4.50
C ARG A 313 -15.14 -15.80 -4.68
N SER A 314 -14.74 -15.64 -5.94
CA SER A 314 -13.36 -15.32 -6.28
C SER A 314 -13.22 -14.77 -7.70
N TRP A 315 -12.23 -13.91 -7.90
CA TRP A 315 -11.80 -13.43 -9.21
C TRP A 315 -10.40 -12.82 -9.15
N ASN A 316 -9.78 -12.71 -10.32
CA ASN A 316 -8.43 -12.18 -10.50
C ASN A 316 -8.46 -11.04 -11.51
N ARG A 317 -7.71 -9.97 -11.25
CA ARG A 317 -7.64 -8.81 -12.15
C ARG A 317 -6.19 -8.44 -12.43
N LEU A 318 -5.92 -8.11 -13.69
CA LEU A 318 -4.78 -7.27 -14.06
C LEU A 318 -5.30 -5.86 -14.28
N TYR A 319 -4.62 -4.87 -13.75
CA TYR A 319 -5.05 -3.48 -13.84
C TYR A 319 -3.92 -2.53 -14.24
N LEU A 320 -4.34 -1.41 -14.81
CA LEU A 320 -3.53 -0.20 -14.99
C LEU A 320 -4.15 0.90 -14.13
N MET A 321 -3.32 1.78 -13.60
CA MET A 321 -3.78 2.95 -12.84
C MET A 321 -2.96 4.18 -13.20
N GLY A 322 -3.55 5.35 -13.03
CA GLY A 322 -2.85 6.64 -13.08
C GLY A 322 -3.21 7.44 -11.84
N GLY A 323 -2.33 8.32 -11.38
CA GLY A 323 -2.61 9.22 -10.28
C GLY A 323 -2.36 10.66 -10.72
N ALA A 324 -3.36 11.51 -10.55
CA ALA A 324 -3.32 12.92 -10.92
C ALA A 324 -3.83 13.82 -9.79
N GLU A 325 -3.37 15.08 -9.78
CA GLU A 325 -3.71 16.04 -8.73
C GLU A 325 -4.07 17.42 -9.30
N TRP A 326 -5.12 18.03 -8.74
CA TRP A 326 -5.60 19.39 -8.96
C TRP A 326 -5.68 20.11 -7.62
N GLY A 327 -4.58 20.72 -7.19
CA GLY A 327 -4.49 21.34 -5.88
C GLY A 327 -4.79 20.36 -4.75
N LYS A 328 -5.97 20.48 -4.13
CA LYS A 328 -6.46 19.65 -3.02
C LYS A 328 -7.15 18.35 -3.44
N LEU A 329 -7.41 18.18 -4.73
CA LEU A 329 -8.08 17.01 -5.29
C LEU A 329 -7.03 16.05 -5.86
N SER A 330 -7.00 14.82 -5.36
CA SER A 330 -6.24 13.71 -5.95
C SER A 330 -7.20 12.72 -6.58
N VAL A 331 -6.87 12.21 -7.76
CA VAL A 331 -7.72 11.28 -8.52
C VAL A 331 -6.88 10.10 -9.02
N ILE A 332 -7.39 8.89 -8.80
CA ILE A 332 -6.77 7.64 -9.24
C ILE A 332 -7.79 6.84 -10.06
N PRO A 333 -7.80 6.97 -11.41
CA PRO A 333 -8.47 5.99 -12.25
C PRO A 333 -7.71 4.66 -12.23
N LYS A 334 -8.46 3.56 -12.13
CA LYS A 334 -7.99 2.18 -12.32
C LYS A 334 -8.85 1.51 -13.39
N ILE A 335 -8.21 0.89 -14.39
CA ILE A 335 -8.89 0.06 -15.39
C ILE A 335 -8.37 -1.36 -15.29
N TRP A 336 -9.22 -2.37 -15.48
CA TRP A 336 -8.82 -3.76 -15.31
C TRP A 336 -9.44 -4.70 -16.33
N THR A 337 -8.79 -5.85 -16.46
CA THR A 337 -9.32 -7.02 -17.15
C THR A 337 -9.44 -8.19 -16.18
N HIS A 338 -10.54 -8.93 -16.28
CA HIS A 338 -10.75 -10.15 -15.52
C HIS A 338 -9.89 -11.28 -16.11
N VAL A 339 -8.96 -11.80 -15.31
CA VAL A 339 -8.16 -12.98 -15.66
C VAL A 339 -9.00 -14.23 -15.42
N LYS A 340 -9.57 -14.77 -16.49
CA LYS A 340 -10.30 -16.04 -16.45
C LYS A 340 -9.33 -17.20 -16.29
N GLU A 341 -9.64 -18.12 -15.39
CA GLU A 341 -8.91 -19.39 -15.29
C GLU A 341 -9.10 -20.19 -16.58
N LYS A 342 -7.99 -20.62 -17.19
CA LYS A 342 -8.02 -21.27 -18.51
C LYS A 342 -8.23 -22.78 -18.45
N ASP A 343 -7.96 -23.43 -17.31
CA ASP A 343 -7.83 -24.89 -17.19
C ASP A 343 -8.44 -25.49 -15.90
N SER A 344 -9.40 -24.83 -15.26
CA SER A 344 -10.12 -25.44 -14.14
C SER A 344 -11.29 -26.30 -14.67
N SER A 345 -11.37 -27.56 -14.25
CA SER A 345 -12.55 -28.41 -14.44
C SER A 345 -13.79 -27.92 -13.67
N LYS A 346 -13.65 -26.79 -12.97
CA LYS A 346 -14.70 -26.06 -12.27
C LYS A 346 -14.99 -24.76 -13.02
N SER A 347 -16.26 -24.42 -13.15
CA SER A 347 -16.66 -23.08 -13.57
C SER A 347 -16.19 -22.03 -12.56
N SER A 348 -15.86 -20.83 -13.01
CA SER A 348 -15.62 -19.66 -12.14
C SER A 348 -16.78 -19.49 -11.15
N ASP A 349 -16.48 -19.11 -9.91
CA ASP A 349 -17.50 -18.94 -8.85
C ASP A 349 -18.57 -17.90 -9.18
N ASN A 350 -18.20 -16.87 -9.93
CA ASN A 350 -19.03 -15.70 -10.24
C ASN A 350 -18.69 -15.21 -11.66
N PRO A 351 -19.11 -15.93 -12.71
CA PRO A 351 -18.70 -15.67 -14.09
C PRO A 351 -19.21 -14.33 -14.64
N ASP A 352 -20.28 -13.79 -14.04
CA ASP A 352 -20.98 -12.55 -14.35
C ASP A 352 -20.51 -11.37 -13.47
N ILE A 353 -19.45 -11.50 -12.66
CA ILE A 353 -19.01 -10.42 -11.75
C ILE A 353 -18.70 -9.09 -12.46
N THR A 354 -18.23 -9.15 -13.70
CA THR A 354 -17.97 -7.95 -14.51
C THR A 354 -19.24 -7.19 -14.88
N ASP A 355 -20.40 -7.84 -14.88
CA ASP A 355 -21.70 -7.19 -15.12
C ASP A 355 -22.04 -6.20 -14.01
N TYR A 356 -21.40 -6.33 -12.84
CA TYR A 356 -21.68 -5.50 -11.66
C TYR A 356 -20.51 -4.55 -11.35
N TYR A 357 -19.28 -5.06 -11.43
CA TYR A 357 -18.09 -4.25 -11.14
C TYR A 357 -17.60 -3.45 -12.35
N GLY A 358 -17.98 -3.84 -13.57
CA GLY A 358 -17.45 -3.25 -14.80
C GLY A 358 -15.96 -3.54 -15.02
N HIS A 359 -15.31 -2.59 -15.70
CA HIS A 359 -13.93 -2.70 -16.18
C HIS A 359 -13.00 -1.64 -15.59
N GLY A 360 -13.47 -0.91 -14.58
CA GLY A 360 -12.67 0.13 -13.94
C GLY A 360 -13.37 0.77 -12.76
N GLU A 361 -12.58 1.53 -12.02
CA GLU A 361 -12.99 2.31 -10.85
C GLU A 361 -12.29 3.66 -10.90
N LEU A 362 -12.97 4.67 -10.35
CA LEU A 362 -12.42 5.99 -10.15
C LEU A 362 -12.41 6.28 -8.65
N GLN A 363 -11.22 6.53 -8.13
CA GLN A 363 -11.06 7.06 -6.78
C GLN A 363 -10.75 8.55 -6.83
N ALA A 364 -11.39 9.33 -5.97
CA ALA A 364 -11.12 10.73 -5.76
C ALA A 364 -10.97 11.01 -4.26
N LEU A 365 -10.03 11.87 -3.91
CA LEU A 365 -9.78 12.35 -2.55
C LEU A 365 -9.70 13.87 -2.58
N TYR A 366 -10.50 14.53 -1.77
CA TYR A 366 -10.45 15.97 -1.56
C TYR A 366 -9.96 16.27 -0.14
N ASP A 367 -8.82 16.95 -0.03
CA ASP A 367 -8.25 17.38 1.23
C ASP A 367 -8.71 18.80 1.59
N PHE A 368 -9.49 18.96 2.66
CA PHE A 368 -9.96 20.28 3.06
C PHE A 368 -8.83 21.17 3.61
N GLY A 369 -7.70 20.57 4.01
CA GLY A 369 -6.51 21.24 4.50
C GLY A 369 -6.51 21.56 6.00
N ARG A 370 -7.52 21.10 6.75
CA ARG A 370 -7.55 21.17 8.23
C ARG A 370 -7.55 19.79 8.89
N GLY A 371 -7.15 18.77 8.13
CA GLY A 371 -7.13 17.37 8.53
C GLY A 371 -8.40 16.60 8.15
N GLU A 372 -9.49 17.26 7.74
CA GLU A 372 -10.64 16.56 7.18
C GLU A 372 -10.39 16.15 5.73
N THR A 373 -10.89 14.98 5.35
CA THR A 373 -10.89 14.53 3.96
C THR A 373 -12.23 13.94 3.55
N LEU A 374 -12.60 14.16 2.29
CA LEU A 374 -13.70 13.48 1.63
C LEU A 374 -13.14 12.65 0.50
N SER A 375 -13.47 11.36 0.49
CA SER A 375 -13.10 10.47 -0.60
C SER A 375 -14.33 9.86 -1.24
N ALA A 376 -14.22 9.57 -2.53
CA ALA A 376 -15.24 8.90 -3.31
C ALA A 376 -14.58 7.78 -4.12
N THR A 377 -15.15 6.58 -4.08
CA THR A 377 -14.73 5.45 -4.91
C THR A 377 -15.93 4.97 -5.69
N GLY A 378 -15.86 5.06 -7.02
CA GLY A 378 -16.99 4.78 -7.91
C GLY A 378 -16.63 3.83 -9.04
N ARG A 379 -17.51 2.88 -9.34
CA ARG A 379 -17.41 1.95 -10.46
C ARG A 379 -18.74 1.84 -11.18
N TYR A 380 -18.69 1.64 -12.49
CA TYR A 380 -19.90 1.55 -13.32
C TYR A 380 -19.63 0.72 -14.57
N ASN A 381 -20.57 -0.18 -14.90
CA ASN A 381 -20.61 -0.89 -16.15
C ASN A 381 -21.69 -0.26 -17.05
N PHE A 382 -21.25 0.32 -18.16
CA PHE A 382 -22.14 1.00 -19.11
C PHE A 382 -23.04 0.04 -19.90
N ASP A 383 -22.67 -1.23 -20.04
CA ASP A 383 -23.44 -2.21 -20.82
C ASP A 383 -24.63 -2.77 -20.02
N THR A 384 -24.47 -2.87 -18.70
CA THR A 384 -25.47 -3.47 -17.79
C THR A 384 -26.13 -2.46 -16.87
N GLU A 385 -25.68 -1.20 -16.90
CA GLU A 385 -26.15 -0.08 -16.08
C GLU A 385 -26.01 -0.30 -14.57
N LYS A 386 -25.07 -1.16 -14.16
CA LYS A 386 -24.81 -1.50 -12.75
C LYS A 386 -23.51 -0.87 -12.28
N GLY A 387 -23.45 -0.53 -11.00
CA GLY A 387 -22.25 0.07 -10.42
C GLY A 387 -22.37 0.27 -8.92
N ALA A 388 -21.41 0.99 -8.35
CA ALA A 388 -21.44 1.38 -6.95
C ALA A 388 -20.70 2.69 -6.73
N LEU A 389 -21.11 3.39 -5.69
CA LEU A 389 -20.45 4.58 -5.17
C LEU A 389 -20.28 4.43 -3.65
N GLN A 390 -19.04 4.60 -3.20
CA GLN A 390 -18.71 4.76 -1.79
C GLN A 390 -18.23 6.19 -1.56
N LEU A 391 -18.72 6.82 -0.49
CA LEU A 391 -18.24 8.09 0.03
C LEU A 391 -17.72 7.88 1.45
N ASP A 392 -16.47 8.26 1.70
CA ASP A 392 -15.90 8.23 3.03
C ASP A 392 -15.50 9.64 3.46
N TYR A 393 -15.96 10.06 4.64
CA TYR A 393 -15.62 11.32 5.26
C TYR A 393 -14.82 11.09 6.54
N THR A 394 -13.63 11.67 6.60
CA THR A 394 -12.69 11.52 7.71
C THR A 394 -12.55 12.84 8.46
N LEU A 395 -12.65 12.78 9.79
CA LEU A 395 -12.60 13.91 10.72
C LEU A 395 -11.45 13.71 11.72
N PRO A 396 -10.50 14.65 11.89
CA PRO A 396 -9.42 14.48 12.85
C PRO A 396 -9.97 14.55 14.29
N LEU A 397 -9.76 13.48 15.08
CA LEU A 397 -10.09 13.45 16.52
C LEU A 397 -8.82 13.60 17.36
N SER A 398 -7.73 12.99 16.93
CA SER A 398 -6.39 13.11 17.49
C SER A 398 -5.36 13.06 16.36
N ARG A 399 -4.07 12.98 16.70
CA ARG A 399 -3.00 12.87 15.69
C ARG A 399 -3.10 11.60 14.84
N ASP A 400 -3.45 10.47 15.47
CA ASP A 400 -3.34 9.14 14.87
C ASP A 400 -4.70 8.40 14.79
N VAL A 401 -5.80 9.11 15.12
CA VAL A 401 -7.16 8.56 15.12
C VAL A 401 -8.13 9.60 14.60
N HIS A 402 -9.00 9.15 13.71
CA HIS A 402 -9.99 9.98 13.03
C HIS A 402 -11.39 9.40 13.22
N GLY A 403 -12.40 10.27 13.25
CA GLY A 403 -13.80 9.88 13.07
C GLY A 403 -14.02 9.54 11.61
N PHE A 404 -14.75 8.47 11.34
CA PHE A 404 -14.93 7.94 10.00
C PHE A 404 -16.41 7.67 9.73
N ILE A 405 -16.94 8.31 8.68
CA ILE A 405 -18.32 8.13 8.22
C ILE A 405 -18.26 7.60 6.80
N GLN A 406 -18.96 6.49 6.55
CA GLN A 406 -19.01 5.84 5.25
C GLN A 406 -20.45 5.75 4.76
N LEU A 407 -20.68 6.09 3.50
CA LEU A 407 -21.92 5.83 2.78
C LEU A 407 -21.58 4.95 1.57
N PHE A 408 -22.27 3.83 1.43
CA PHE A 408 -22.19 2.97 0.26
C PHE A 408 -23.55 2.87 -0.41
N HIS A 409 -23.57 2.89 -1.74
CA HIS A 409 -24.76 2.61 -2.53
C HIS A 409 -24.37 1.87 -3.82
N GLY A 410 -25.09 0.79 -4.15
CA GLY A 410 -24.94 0.03 -5.38
C GLY A 410 -24.55 -1.42 -5.13
N TYR A 411 -23.84 -2.03 -6.09
CA TYR A 411 -23.53 -3.46 -6.11
C TYR A 411 -22.15 -3.80 -5.54
N GLY A 412 -22.03 -4.93 -4.85
CA GLY A 412 -20.73 -5.48 -4.43
C GLY A 412 -20.08 -4.75 -3.28
N GLU A 413 -20.84 -4.47 -2.23
CA GLU A 413 -20.27 -3.95 -0.99
C GLU A 413 -19.25 -4.93 -0.37
N SER A 414 -19.51 -6.22 -0.52
CA SER A 414 -18.57 -7.32 -0.34
C SER A 414 -18.65 -8.23 -1.57
N ILE A 415 -17.69 -9.14 -1.75
CA ILE A 415 -17.72 -10.05 -2.91
C ILE A 415 -18.85 -11.07 -2.83
N ILE A 416 -19.34 -11.43 -1.63
CA ILE A 416 -20.55 -12.28 -1.50
C ILE A 416 -21.81 -11.54 -1.99
N ASP A 417 -21.78 -10.21 -1.90
CA ASP A 417 -22.84 -9.30 -2.33
C ASP A 417 -22.56 -8.68 -3.71
N TYR A 418 -21.65 -9.24 -4.52
CA TYR A 418 -21.24 -8.63 -5.81
C TYR A 418 -22.43 -8.34 -6.74
N ASN A 419 -23.48 -9.16 -6.65
CA ASN A 419 -24.67 -9.09 -7.45
C ASN A 419 -25.92 -8.60 -6.71
N GLU A 420 -25.76 -8.10 -5.49
CA GLU A 420 -26.84 -7.51 -4.70
C GLU A 420 -26.66 -6.00 -4.61
N GLU A 421 -27.73 -5.25 -4.88
CA GLU A 421 -27.75 -3.81 -4.68
C GLU A 421 -28.11 -3.49 -3.25
N THR A 422 -27.31 -2.67 -2.58
CA THR A 422 -27.63 -2.21 -1.24
C THR A 422 -27.27 -0.75 -1.04
N THR A 423 -27.88 -0.17 0.00
CA THR A 423 -27.44 1.10 0.57
C THR A 423 -27.01 0.81 1.99
N ALA A 424 -25.90 1.42 2.41
CA ALA A 424 -25.41 1.22 3.76
C ALA A 424 -24.72 2.48 4.30
N VAL A 425 -24.85 2.69 5.61
CA VAL A 425 -24.24 3.82 6.31
C VAL A 425 -23.48 3.32 7.52
N GLY A 426 -22.23 3.76 7.64
CA GLY A 426 -21.31 3.40 8.69
C GLY A 426 -20.79 4.61 9.46
N VAL A 427 -20.64 4.47 10.78
CA VAL A 427 -19.93 5.45 11.62
C VAL A 427 -18.97 4.73 12.57
N GLY A 428 -17.76 5.25 12.68
CA GLY A 428 -16.74 4.69 13.55
C GLY A 428 -15.44 5.49 13.54
N LEU A 429 -14.32 4.77 13.57
CA LEU A 429 -12.98 5.33 13.69
C LEU A 429 -12.07 4.79 12.59
N SER A 430 -11.12 5.60 12.14
CA SER A 430 -10.03 5.18 11.27
C SER A 430 -8.66 5.58 11.84
N LEU A 431 -7.63 4.82 11.48
CA LEU A 431 -6.24 5.13 11.83
C LEU A 431 -5.57 6.00 10.77
N ASN A 432 -5.96 5.83 9.51
CA ASN A 432 -5.50 6.60 8.37
C ASN A 432 -6.65 6.88 7.40
N ASP A 433 -6.40 7.75 6.43
CA ASP A 433 -7.25 7.96 5.26
C ASP A 433 -6.54 7.44 3.97
N TRP A 434 -7.08 7.81 2.81
CA TRP A 434 -6.54 7.44 1.50
C TRP A 434 -5.17 8.06 1.17
N LYS A 435 -4.66 9.03 1.97
CA LYS A 435 -3.26 9.51 1.86
C LYS A 435 -2.26 8.48 2.36
N GLY A 436 -2.71 7.47 3.13
CA GLY A 436 -1.85 6.41 3.66
C GLY A 436 -0.95 6.83 4.83
N LEU A 437 -1.30 7.92 5.54
CA LEU A 437 -0.64 8.38 6.77
C LEU A 437 -1.51 8.18 8.01
#